data_AF-A0A842I1W6-F1
#
_entry.id   AF-A0A842I1W6-F1
#
_cell.length_a   1.000
_cell.length_b   1.000
_cell.length_c   1.000
_cell.angle_alpha   90.00
_cell.angle_beta   90.00
_cell.angle_gamma   90.00
#
_symmetry.space_group_name_H-M   'P 1'
#
loop_
_entity.id
_entity.type
_entity.pdbx_description
1 polymer ?
#
loop_
_entity_poly.entity_id
_entity_poly.type
_entity_poly.pdbx_seq_one_letter_code
_entity_poly.pdbx_strand_id
1 'polypeptide(L)'
;MIRALAALFGWLALVSASAAQPGRAPVALDVILGDTLPRNLSEFRFFSDGIGQTPNARVIGYELNTPLFSDYAVKQRFAFVPEGQTVRYTEEGVLDFPVGSALIKSFGYPADFRDPGSPVRWIETRVLLRRESGWVALPYIWNEDGSEAVLARAGRRLPASWIDAQGETQAISYRVPNQNQCKGCHARHDEITLIGPQARNLNDGSRLAQWVDWGFLDRAPVDAPRLPVWDDESDGSLAERARAYLDVNCAHCHNRDGPASNSGLFLQYQEADTVARGILKRPVAAGRGSGNLAFDIAPGDPDRSILLFRMQTDDPGIAMPELGRALLHREAIALIRRYIAEMPQPAS
;
A
#
# COMPACT_ATOMS: atom_id res chain seq x y z
N MET A 1 -1.62 -7.73 -18.39
CA MET A 1 -0.29 -7.89 -19.04
C MET A 1 0.89 -7.34 -18.24
N ILE A 2 0.74 -6.39 -17.31
CA ILE A 2 1.86 -5.87 -16.50
C ILE A 2 2.26 -6.83 -15.35
N ARG A 3 1.31 -7.58 -14.78
CA ARG A 3 1.64 -8.71 -13.90
C ARG A 3 2.40 -9.85 -14.59
N ALA A 4 2.34 -10.01 -15.92
CA ALA A 4 3.12 -11.06 -16.59
C ALA A 4 4.64 -10.76 -16.55
N LEU A 5 5.04 -9.49 -16.40
CA LEU A 5 6.44 -9.08 -16.24
C LEU A 5 6.81 -8.85 -14.75
N ALA A 6 5.87 -8.41 -13.91
CA ALA A 6 6.11 -8.29 -12.46
C ALA A 6 6.00 -9.63 -11.69
N ALA A 7 5.32 -10.65 -12.25
CA ALA A 7 5.19 -11.99 -11.64
C ALA A 7 6.42 -12.89 -11.85
N LEU A 8 7.46 -12.41 -12.55
CA LEU A 8 8.73 -13.14 -12.68
C LEU A 8 9.69 -12.92 -11.52
N PHE A 9 9.36 -12.06 -10.55
CA PHE A 9 9.90 -12.16 -9.19
C PHE A 9 9.05 -13.14 -8.36
N GLY A 10 8.71 -14.29 -8.96
CA GLY A 10 8.23 -15.46 -8.24
C GLY A 10 9.37 -15.99 -7.38
N TRP A 11 9.62 -15.34 -6.25
CA TRP A 11 10.37 -15.97 -5.18
C TRP A 11 9.52 -17.13 -4.70
N LEU A 12 9.93 -18.36 -5.03
CA LEU A 12 9.78 -19.44 -4.08
C LEU A 12 10.47 -18.95 -2.80
N ALA A 13 9.69 -18.32 -1.93
CA ALA A 13 10.02 -18.30 -0.52
C ALA A 13 9.91 -19.76 -0.09
N LEU A 14 11.00 -20.51 -0.28
CA LEU A 14 11.32 -21.64 0.58
C LEU A 14 11.47 -21.06 1.98
N VAL A 15 10.33 -20.78 2.62
CA VAL A 15 10.24 -20.76 4.08
C VAL A 15 10.35 -22.24 4.45
N SER A 16 11.58 -22.72 4.46
CA SER A 16 11.89 -23.75 5.43
C SER A 16 11.44 -23.17 6.77
N ALA A 17 10.62 -23.91 7.50
CA ALA A 17 10.56 -23.77 8.95
C ALA A 17 11.97 -24.09 9.48
N SER A 18 12.92 -23.20 9.24
CA SER A 18 14.30 -23.37 9.60
C SER A 18 14.34 -22.99 11.05
N ALA A 19 14.46 -24.02 11.90
CA ALA A 19 15.14 -23.89 13.18
C ALA A 19 16.27 -22.87 13.01
N ALA A 20 16.34 -21.88 13.91
CA ALA A 20 17.30 -20.78 13.88
C ALA A 20 18.63 -21.24 13.27
N GLN A 21 18.99 -20.71 12.10
CA GLN A 21 20.27 -21.03 11.46
C GLN A 21 21.38 -20.75 12.49
N PRO A 22 22.14 -21.76 12.94
CA PRO A 22 23.12 -21.58 14.00
C PRO A 22 24.11 -20.48 13.61
N GLY A 23 24.17 -19.40 14.39
CA GLY A 23 25.15 -18.32 14.24
C GLY A 23 24.65 -16.98 13.69
N ARG A 24 23.38 -16.84 13.28
CA ARG A 24 22.81 -15.53 12.89
C ARG A 24 22.08 -14.88 14.08
N ALA A 25 22.42 -13.63 14.37
CA ALA A 25 21.73 -12.88 15.41
C ALA A 25 20.25 -12.65 15.02
N PRO A 26 19.30 -12.84 15.95
CA PRO A 26 17.88 -12.62 15.66
C PRO A 26 17.58 -11.12 15.46
N VAL A 27 16.37 -10.82 14.97
CA VAL A 27 15.84 -9.45 14.97
C VAL A 27 16.05 -8.79 16.34
N ALA A 28 16.55 -7.56 16.34
CA ALA A 28 16.89 -6.82 17.56
C ALA A 28 15.60 -6.29 18.24
N LEU A 29 14.95 -7.14 19.04
CA LEU A 29 13.69 -6.81 19.70
C LEU A 29 13.84 -5.64 20.69
N ASP A 30 14.97 -5.53 21.37
CA ASP A 30 15.34 -4.41 22.23
C ASP A 30 15.35 -3.07 21.48
N VAL A 31 15.81 -3.08 20.22
CA VAL A 31 15.81 -1.90 19.34
C VAL A 31 14.39 -1.53 18.88
N ILE A 32 13.53 -2.53 18.66
CA ILE A 32 12.11 -2.29 18.32
C ILE A 32 11.36 -1.67 19.50
N LEU A 33 11.56 -2.24 20.71
CA LEU A 33 10.84 -1.86 21.92
C LEU A 33 11.39 -0.60 22.60
N GLY A 34 12.68 -0.31 22.46
CA GLY A 34 13.31 0.84 23.10
C GLY A 34 12.82 2.18 22.58
N ASP A 35 13.10 3.26 23.31
CA ASP A 35 12.58 4.60 22.99
C ASP A 35 13.40 5.37 21.95
N THR A 36 14.55 4.82 21.54
CA THR A 36 15.41 5.45 20.54
C THR A 36 14.82 5.31 19.13
N LEU A 37 15.28 6.16 18.21
CA LEU A 37 14.99 6.02 16.78
C LEU A 37 16.29 5.57 16.08
N PRO A 38 16.44 4.28 15.75
CA PRO A 38 17.67 3.75 15.16
C PRO A 38 18.03 4.49 13.88
N ARG A 39 19.30 4.85 13.74
CA ARG A 39 19.77 5.66 12.62
C ARG A 39 19.82 4.84 11.35
N ASN A 40 20.22 3.59 11.44
CA ASN A 40 20.42 2.68 10.32
C ASN A 40 19.36 1.57 10.34
N LEU A 41 18.90 1.15 9.17
CA LEU A 41 17.93 0.07 9.05
C LEU A 41 18.53 -1.28 9.50
N SER A 42 19.82 -1.48 9.27
CA SER A 42 20.55 -2.69 9.67
C SER A 42 20.54 -2.95 11.18
N GLU A 43 20.35 -1.92 12.02
CA GLU A 43 20.31 -2.05 13.49
C GLU A 43 19.18 -2.96 13.96
N PHE A 44 18.05 -3.03 13.23
CA PHE A 44 16.94 -3.92 13.56
C PHE A 44 17.22 -5.39 13.25
N ARG A 45 18.20 -5.68 12.38
CA ARG A 45 18.49 -7.03 11.88
C ARG A 45 17.27 -7.74 11.27
N PHE A 46 16.38 -7.00 10.60
CA PHE A 46 15.25 -7.57 9.86
C PHE A 46 15.70 -8.44 8.68
N PHE A 47 16.87 -8.17 8.14
CA PHE A 47 17.43 -8.86 6.98
C PHE A 47 18.84 -9.36 7.27
N SER A 48 19.17 -10.53 6.74
CA SER A 48 20.44 -11.22 7.00
C SER A 48 21.55 -10.92 5.99
N ASP A 49 21.22 -10.21 4.91
CA ASP A 49 22.14 -9.86 3.82
C ASP A 49 22.63 -8.41 3.86
N GLY A 50 22.15 -7.60 4.81
CA GLY A 50 22.49 -6.17 4.94
C GLY A 50 21.86 -5.26 3.88
N ILE A 51 21.43 -5.80 2.74
CA ILE A 51 20.83 -5.06 1.62
C ILE A 51 19.29 -5.11 1.59
N GLY A 52 18.69 -5.67 2.64
CA GLY A 52 17.25 -5.57 2.87
C GLY A 52 16.40 -6.56 2.06
N GLN A 53 16.97 -7.65 1.55
CA GLN A 53 16.29 -8.57 0.64
C GLN A 53 16.01 -9.94 1.27
N THR A 54 16.94 -10.44 2.07
CA THR A 54 16.87 -11.79 2.65
C THR A 54 16.34 -11.71 4.07
N PRO A 55 15.05 -12.00 4.32
CA PRO A 55 14.46 -11.85 5.64
C PRO A 55 15.18 -12.70 6.69
N ASN A 56 15.29 -12.17 7.90
CA ASN A 56 15.75 -12.92 9.07
C ASN A 56 14.62 -13.81 9.62
N ALA A 57 14.92 -14.65 10.61
CA ALA A 57 13.94 -15.53 11.24
C ALA A 57 12.71 -14.73 11.73
N ARG A 58 11.51 -15.28 11.48
CA ARG A 58 10.19 -14.70 11.79
C ARG A 58 9.85 -13.40 11.06
N VAL A 59 10.67 -12.97 10.10
CA VAL A 59 10.33 -11.90 9.15
C VAL A 59 9.70 -12.55 7.93
N ILE A 60 8.39 -12.41 7.76
CA ILE A 60 7.66 -13.04 6.67
C ILE A 60 7.35 -12.04 5.57
N GLY A 61 7.60 -12.43 4.31
CA GLY A 61 7.20 -11.65 3.15
C GLY A 61 5.71 -11.82 2.87
N TYR A 62 5.06 -10.78 2.34
CA TYR A 62 3.65 -10.89 1.93
C TYR A 62 3.30 -9.95 0.78
N GLU A 63 2.29 -10.35 0.03
CA GLU A 63 1.70 -9.54 -1.03
C GLU A 63 0.24 -9.21 -0.75
N LEU A 64 -0.26 -8.23 -1.48
CA LEU A 64 -1.66 -7.79 -1.41
C LEU A 64 -2.32 -8.01 -2.76
N ASN A 65 -3.60 -8.42 -2.75
CA ASN A 65 -4.36 -8.60 -3.98
C ASN A 65 -4.40 -7.30 -4.79
N THR A 66 -4.73 -6.20 -4.11
CA THR A 66 -4.70 -4.85 -4.67
C THR A 66 -3.70 -3.99 -3.90
N PRO A 67 -2.55 -3.61 -4.51
CA PRO A 67 -1.57 -2.76 -3.87
C PRO A 67 -1.88 -1.27 -4.03
N LEU A 68 -1.45 -0.47 -3.04
CA LEU A 68 -1.40 0.99 -3.16
C LEU A 68 -0.47 1.40 -4.31
N PHE A 69 -0.94 2.30 -5.18
CA PHE A 69 -0.13 2.92 -6.23
C PHE A 69 0.90 3.88 -5.62
N SER A 70 2.11 3.88 -6.17
CA SER A 70 3.21 4.75 -5.70
C SER A 70 4.18 4.95 -6.86
N ASP A 71 3.75 5.68 -7.89
CA ASP A 71 4.54 6.01 -9.08
C ASP A 71 5.21 4.80 -9.74
N TYR A 72 4.46 3.70 -9.89
CA TYR A 72 4.96 2.44 -10.45
C TYR A 72 6.14 1.79 -9.72
N ALA A 73 6.55 2.30 -8.54
CA ALA A 73 7.60 1.67 -7.74
C ALA A 73 7.23 0.22 -7.42
N VAL A 74 8.18 -0.70 -7.62
CA VAL A 74 8.07 -2.06 -7.09
C VAL A 74 8.13 -2.00 -5.57
N LYS A 75 7.42 -2.92 -4.92
CA LYS A 75 7.26 -2.91 -3.47
C LYS A 75 7.59 -4.28 -2.92
N GLN A 76 8.35 -4.31 -1.84
CA GLN A 76 8.50 -5.48 -0.99
C GLN A 76 7.85 -5.18 0.35
N ARG A 77 7.16 -6.15 0.92
CA ARG A 77 6.53 -6.02 2.23
C ARG A 77 6.89 -7.21 3.09
N PHE A 78 7.25 -6.89 4.33
CA PHE A 78 7.53 -7.88 5.35
C PHE A 78 6.79 -7.53 6.63
N ALA A 79 6.50 -8.56 7.41
CA ALA A 79 5.98 -8.44 8.76
C ALA A 79 6.83 -9.26 9.72
N PHE A 80 7.11 -8.70 10.88
CA PHE A 80 7.80 -9.36 11.98
C PHE A 80 6.88 -9.43 13.20
N VAL A 81 6.86 -10.59 13.85
CA VAL A 81 6.15 -10.82 15.11
C VAL A 81 7.11 -11.51 16.08
N PRO A 82 7.26 -10.99 17.32
CA PRO A 82 8.13 -11.59 18.33
C PRO A 82 7.83 -13.07 18.58
N GLU A 83 8.82 -13.78 19.13
CA GLU A 83 8.63 -15.15 19.58
C GLU A 83 7.57 -15.23 20.69
N GLY A 84 6.74 -16.27 20.67
CA GLY A 84 5.63 -16.45 21.61
C GLY A 84 4.43 -15.52 21.39
N GLN A 85 4.47 -14.64 20.38
CA GLN A 85 3.38 -13.74 20.01
C GLN A 85 2.78 -14.13 18.66
N THR A 86 1.52 -13.75 18.45
CA THR A 86 0.72 -14.07 17.27
C THR A 86 -0.16 -12.87 16.91
N VAL A 87 -0.35 -12.61 15.61
CA VAL A 87 -1.28 -11.58 15.12
C VAL A 87 -2.72 -12.06 15.36
N ARG A 88 -3.58 -11.17 15.86
CA ARG A 88 -5.00 -11.47 16.02
C ARG A 88 -5.78 -11.10 14.76
N TYR A 89 -6.60 -12.04 14.29
CA TYR A 89 -7.50 -11.83 13.18
C TYR A 89 -8.59 -10.83 13.52
N THR A 90 -8.84 -9.90 12.60
CA THR A 90 -9.99 -9.02 12.59
C THR A 90 -10.78 -9.22 11.30
N GLU A 91 -12.10 -9.28 11.41
CA GLU A 91 -13.00 -9.44 10.26
C GLU A 91 -13.05 -8.14 9.44
N GLU A 92 -13.17 -7.02 10.14
CA GLU A 92 -13.13 -5.68 9.57
C GLU A 92 -11.86 -4.94 9.99
N GLY A 93 -11.37 -4.09 9.09
CA GLY A 93 -10.17 -3.29 9.32
C GLY A 93 -8.86 -4.07 9.25
N VAL A 94 -7.84 -3.54 9.91
CA VAL A 94 -6.47 -4.06 9.92
C VAL A 94 -6.32 -5.17 10.96
N LEU A 95 -5.53 -6.18 10.65
CA LEU A 95 -5.14 -7.22 11.60
C LEU A 95 -4.46 -6.58 12.83
N ASP A 96 -4.66 -7.18 14.00
CA ASP A 96 -4.13 -6.67 15.26
C ASP A 96 -2.76 -7.28 15.57
N PHE A 97 -1.72 -6.48 15.39
CA PHE A 97 -0.33 -6.88 15.65
C PHE A 97 0.06 -6.59 17.10
N PRO A 98 0.69 -7.56 17.80
CA PRO A 98 1.13 -7.40 19.18
C PRO A 98 2.30 -6.41 19.32
N VAL A 99 2.52 -5.93 20.54
CA VAL A 99 3.70 -5.13 20.89
C VAL A 99 4.99 -5.88 20.55
N GLY A 100 5.96 -5.18 19.97
CA GLY A 100 7.19 -5.73 19.42
C GLY A 100 7.12 -6.12 17.94
N SER A 101 5.94 -6.05 17.31
CA SER A 101 5.81 -6.27 15.87
C SER A 101 6.40 -5.14 15.03
N ALA A 102 6.77 -5.47 13.79
CA ALA A 102 7.16 -4.48 12.79
C ALA A 102 6.55 -4.78 11.42
N LEU A 103 6.17 -3.74 10.69
CA LEU A 103 5.84 -3.83 9.26
C LEU A 103 6.90 -3.07 8.48
N ILE A 104 7.54 -3.75 7.54
CA ILE A 104 8.62 -3.21 6.71
C ILE A 104 8.11 -3.14 5.27
N LYS A 105 8.27 -1.98 4.62
CA LYS A 105 7.89 -1.79 3.23
C LYS A 105 8.98 -1.05 2.47
N SER A 106 9.59 -1.71 1.49
CA SER A 106 10.63 -1.12 0.63
C SER A 106 10.05 -0.73 -0.73
N PHE A 107 10.58 0.34 -1.31
CA PHE A 107 10.18 0.87 -2.62
C PHE A 107 11.41 1.08 -3.49
N GLY A 108 11.32 0.68 -4.76
CA GLY A 108 12.43 0.80 -5.70
C GLY A 108 11.98 0.69 -7.14
N TYR A 109 12.95 0.73 -8.04
CA TYR A 109 12.75 0.58 -9.48
C TYR A 109 13.86 -0.30 -10.07
N PRO A 110 13.55 -1.31 -10.89
CA PRO A 110 14.53 -1.87 -11.81
C PRO A 110 14.98 -0.80 -12.82
N ALA A 111 16.14 -1.01 -13.44
CA ALA A 111 16.61 -0.11 -14.50
C ALA A 111 15.73 -0.21 -15.75
N ASP A 112 15.21 -1.41 -16.04
CA ASP A 112 14.31 -1.69 -17.16
C ASP A 112 13.23 -2.68 -16.74
N PHE A 113 11.96 -2.26 -16.79
CA PHE A 113 10.82 -3.11 -16.43
C PHE A 113 10.50 -4.20 -17.46
N ARG A 114 11.15 -4.17 -18.63
CA ARG A 114 11.02 -5.21 -19.65
C ARG A 114 11.98 -6.37 -19.41
N ASP A 115 12.99 -6.17 -18.55
CA ASP A 115 13.97 -7.19 -18.16
C ASP A 115 13.64 -7.73 -16.75
N PRO A 116 13.11 -8.97 -16.63
CA PRO A 116 12.82 -9.57 -15.34
C PRO A 116 14.06 -9.81 -14.46
N GLY A 117 15.26 -9.84 -15.04
CA GLY A 117 16.52 -9.99 -14.31
C GLY A 117 17.13 -8.67 -13.83
N SER A 118 16.54 -7.53 -14.20
CA SER A 118 17.08 -6.21 -13.88
C SER A 118 17.11 -6.00 -12.36
N PRO A 119 18.28 -5.70 -11.76
CA PRO A 119 18.37 -5.48 -10.32
C PRO A 119 17.56 -4.24 -9.93
N VAL A 120 16.80 -4.37 -8.84
CA VAL A 120 16.01 -3.26 -8.30
C VAL A 120 16.92 -2.32 -7.53
N ARG A 121 16.91 -1.04 -7.90
CA ARG A 121 17.47 0.04 -7.08
C ARG A 121 16.45 0.45 -6.03
N TRP A 122 16.68 0.04 -4.79
CA TRP A 122 15.86 0.45 -3.65
C TRP A 122 16.13 1.93 -3.31
N ILE A 123 15.07 2.67 -3.04
CA ILE A 123 15.11 4.11 -2.77
C ILE A 123 14.78 4.38 -1.30
N GLU A 124 13.71 3.78 -0.80
CA GLU A 124 13.30 3.94 0.59
C GLU A 124 12.79 2.63 1.20
N THR A 125 12.89 2.56 2.52
CA THR A 125 12.22 1.55 3.34
C THR A 125 11.47 2.26 4.46
N ARG A 126 10.17 1.99 4.57
CA ARG A 126 9.33 2.51 5.65
C ARG A 126 9.10 1.40 6.66
N VAL A 127 9.41 1.70 7.91
CA VAL A 127 9.22 0.79 9.05
C VAL A 127 8.13 1.36 9.95
N LEU A 128 7.14 0.52 10.27
CA LEU A 128 6.16 0.79 11.32
C LEU A 128 6.47 -0.16 12.49
N LEU A 129 6.83 0.40 13.64
CA LEU A 129 7.13 -0.37 14.86
C LEU A 129 5.93 -0.32 15.81
N ARG A 130 5.48 -1.47 16.31
CA ARG A 130 4.45 -1.54 17.36
C ARG A 130 5.10 -1.49 18.73
N ARG A 131 5.17 -0.31 19.33
CA ARG A 131 5.63 -0.13 20.72
C ARG A 131 4.44 -0.13 21.68
N GLU A 132 4.72 -0.17 22.98
CA GLU A 132 3.69 -0.03 24.02
C GLU A 132 2.88 1.26 23.84
N SER A 133 3.56 2.35 23.51
CA SER A 133 2.96 3.67 23.26
C SER A 133 2.20 3.80 21.94
N GLY A 134 2.11 2.74 21.12
CA GLY A 134 1.46 2.79 19.81
C GLY A 134 2.41 2.53 18.64
N TRP A 135 1.94 2.81 17.42
CA TRP A 135 2.74 2.68 16.21
C TRP A 135 3.70 3.85 16.02
N VAL A 136 4.96 3.54 15.69
CA VAL A 136 5.98 4.54 15.35
C VAL A 136 6.39 4.36 13.89
N ALA A 137 6.26 5.42 13.09
CA ALA A 137 6.61 5.42 11.67
C ALA A 137 8.01 6.01 11.43
N LEU A 138 8.86 5.24 10.76
CA LEU A 138 10.26 5.56 10.49
C LEU A 138 10.58 5.37 8.99
N PRO A 139 10.75 6.47 8.23
CA PRO A 139 11.23 6.40 6.85
C PRO A 139 12.76 6.33 6.80
N TYR A 140 13.30 5.37 6.05
CA TYR A 140 14.72 5.19 5.77
C TYR A 140 14.99 5.39 4.28
N ILE A 141 16.13 6.00 3.94
CA ILE A 141 16.56 6.24 2.56
C ILE A 141 17.85 5.47 2.31
N TRP A 142 17.86 4.68 1.24
CA TRP A 142 19.04 3.95 0.79
C TRP A 142 20.11 4.89 0.24
N ASN A 143 21.37 4.58 0.54
CA ASN A 143 22.52 5.21 -0.11
C ASN A 143 22.67 4.76 -1.57
N GLU A 144 23.53 5.45 -2.33
CA GLU A 144 23.66 5.22 -3.78
C GLU A 144 24.17 3.82 -4.14
N ASP A 145 25.00 3.22 -3.29
CA ASP A 145 25.53 1.86 -3.48
C ASP A 145 24.60 0.76 -2.95
N GLY A 146 23.48 1.12 -2.31
CA GLY A 146 22.49 0.18 -1.79
C GLY A 146 22.94 -0.65 -0.57
N SER A 147 24.01 -0.24 0.11
CA SER A 147 24.57 -0.98 1.25
C SER A 147 23.90 -0.68 2.60
N GLU A 148 23.24 0.47 2.74
CA GLU A 148 22.57 0.86 3.99
C GLU A 148 21.42 1.84 3.73
N ALA A 149 20.40 1.80 4.59
CA ALA A 149 19.34 2.80 4.62
C ALA A 149 19.37 3.61 5.92
N VAL A 150 19.39 4.93 5.80
CA VAL A 150 19.52 5.86 6.93
C VAL A 150 18.20 6.58 7.19
N LEU A 151 17.84 6.72 8.47
CA LEU A 151 16.63 7.37 8.94
C LEU A 151 16.54 8.82 8.41
N ALA A 152 15.43 9.12 7.73
CA ALA A 152 15.21 10.39 7.03
C ALA A 152 13.94 11.09 7.53
N ARG A 153 13.95 11.57 8.79
CA ARG A 153 12.76 12.17 9.44
C ARG A 153 12.15 13.35 8.69
N ALA A 154 12.99 14.16 8.05
CA ALA A 154 12.57 15.34 7.27
C ALA A 154 12.04 14.98 5.87
N GLY A 155 12.06 13.70 5.48
CA GLY A 155 11.80 13.28 4.11
C GLY A 155 12.89 13.76 3.15
N ARG A 156 12.75 13.43 1.87
CA ARG A 156 13.68 13.88 0.82
C ARG A 156 13.02 13.79 -0.54
N ARG A 157 13.48 14.59 -1.49
CA ARG A 157 13.25 14.33 -2.92
C ARG A 157 14.50 13.75 -3.54
N LEU A 158 14.33 12.68 -4.30
CA LEU A 158 15.40 11.94 -4.96
C LEU A 158 15.06 11.79 -6.44
N PRO A 159 16.04 11.90 -7.35
CA PRO A 159 15.81 11.53 -8.74
C PRO A 159 15.58 10.01 -8.83
N ALA A 160 14.58 9.61 -9.62
CA ALA A 160 14.35 8.23 -10.03
C ALA A 160 14.11 8.22 -11.53
N SER A 161 14.76 7.28 -12.23
CA SER A 161 14.57 7.07 -13.66
C SER A 161 14.72 5.59 -13.99
N TRP A 162 13.94 5.12 -14.94
CA TRP A 162 13.86 3.73 -15.38
C TRP A 162 13.27 3.68 -16.79
N ILE A 163 13.39 2.52 -17.45
CA ILE A 163 12.64 2.22 -18.68
C ILE A 163 11.36 1.47 -18.29
N ASP A 164 10.20 1.97 -18.70
CA ASP A 164 8.92 1.34 -18.39
C ASP A 164 8.61 0.12 -19.27
N ALA A 165 7.47 -0.52 -19.02
CA ALA A 165 7.04 -1.72 -19.74
C ALA A 165 6.77 -1.46 -21.24
N GLN A 166 6.62 -0.21 -21.66
CA GLN A 166 6.44 0.20 -23.05
C GLN A 166 7.77 0.54 -23.73
N GLY A 167 8.87 0.58 -22.98
CA GLY A 167 10.20 0.94 -23.47
C GLY A 167 10.51 2.43 -23.41
N GLU A 168 9.64 3.22 -22.77
CA GLU A 168 9.83 4.66 -22.63
C GLU A 168 10.65 4.97 -21.38
N THR A 169 11.53 5.97 -21.48
CA THR A 169 12.27 6.44 -20.31
C THR A 169 11.38 7.30 -19.43
N GLN A 170 11.20 6.87 -18.20
CA GLN A 170 10.52 7.64 -17.16
C GLN A 170 11.54 8.33 -16.27
N ALA A 171 11.21 9.53 -15.80
CA ALA A 171 12.00 10.26 -14.82
C ALA A 171 11.09 11.09 -13.91
N ILE A 172 11.27 10.96 -12.59
CA ILE A 172 10.49 11.69 -11.59
C ILE A 172 11.36 12.24 -10.47
N SER A 173 10.85 13.29 -9.82
CA SER A 173 11.32 13.74 -8.51
C SER A 173 10.61 12.91 -7.43
N TYR A 174 11.13 11.72 -7.16
CA TYR A 174 10.56 10.79 -6.18
C TYR A 174 10.53 11.43 -4.80
N ARG A 175 9.36 11.41 -4.14
CA ARG A 175 9.17 12.03 -2.83
C ARG A 175 9.08 10.98 -1.74
N VAL A 176 10.11 10.94 -0.89
CA VAL A 176 10.06 10.27 0.41
C VAL A 176 9.34 11.20 1.39
N PRO A 177 8.15 10.82 1.91
CA PRO A 177 7.41 11.67 2.83
C PRO A 177 8.17 11.83 4.15
N ASN A 178 8.03 13.00 4.76
CA ASN A 178 8.56 13.23 6.09
C ASN A 178 7.68 12.56 7.17
N GLN A 179 8.22 12.41 8.38
CA GLN A 179 7.52 11.72 9.47
C GLN A 179 6.16 12.36 9.83
N ASN A 180 6.02 13.69 9.70
CA ASN A 180 4.76 14.39 9.95
C ASN A 180 3.75 14.18 8.81
N GLN A 181 4.22 14.07 7.56
CA GLN A 181 3.38 13.77 6.41
C GLN A 181 2.85 12.35 6.45
N CYS A 182 3.55 11.41 7.10
CA CYS A 182 3.02 10.07 7.37
C CYS A 182 1.69 10.15 8.15
N LYS A 183 1.56 11.10 9.09
CA LYS A 183 0.32 11.32 9.84
C LYS A 183 -0.84 11.74 8.95
N GLY A 184 -0.59 12.42 7.82
CA GLY A 184 -1.66 12.84 6.89
C GLY A 184 -2.50 11.68 6.35
N CYS A 185 -1.92 10.47 6.26
CA CYS A 185 -2.65 9.26 5.85
C CYS A 185 -2.86 8.26 6.99
N HIS A 186 -1.95 8.22 7.97
CA HIS A 186 -1.96 7.21 9.03
C HIS A 186 -2.53 7.71 10.37
N ALA A 187 -2.78 9.00 10.57
CA ALA A 187 -3.32 9.47 11.85
C ALA A 187 -4.85 9.33 11.91
N ARG A 188 -5.35 8.75 13.01
CA ARG A 188 -6.76 8.80 13.42
C ARG A 188 -6.79 9.16 14.90
N HIS A 189 -7.58 10.17 15.27
CA HIS A 189 -7.71 10.62 16.67
C HIS A 189 -6.34 10.84 17.36
N ASP A 190 -5.40 11.50 16.67
CA ASP A 190 -4.02 11.77 17.10
C ASP A 190 -3.08 10.55 17.26
N GLU A 191 -3.53 9.34 16.91
CA GLU A 191 -2.73 8.11 16.92
C GLU A 191 -2.37 7.62 15.51
N ILE A 192 -1.17 7.02 15.35
CA ILE A 192 -0.78 6.36 14.10
C ILE A 192 -1.48 5.00 14.00
N THR A 193 -2.24 4.81 12.93
CA THR A 193 -2.96 3.59 12.59
C THR A 193 -2.39 2.94 11.33
N LEU A 194 -2.60 1.63 11.18
CA LEU A 194 -2.30 0.94 9.93
C LEU A 194 -3.40 1.19 8.88
N ILE A 195 -3.02 1.11 7.61
CA ILE A 195 -3.98 1.18 6.48
C ILE A 195 -4.17 -0.22 5.84
N GLY A 196 -3.09 -1.00 5.76
CA GLY A 196 -2.92 -2.02 4.72
C GLY A 196 -3.20 -3.49 5.07
N PRO A 197 -2.66 -4.09 6.15
CA PRO A 197 -2.76 -5.54 6.35
C PRO A 197 -4.13 -5.90 6.89
N GLN A 198 -5.15 -5.80 6.05
CA GLN A 198 -6.52 -6.21 6.30
C GLN A 198 -6.72 -7.61 5.77
N ALA A 199 -7.44 -8.46 6.50
CA ALA A 199 -7.72 -9.82 6.07
C ALA A 199 -8.21 -9.87 4.61
N ARG A 200 -9.13 -8.97 4.25
CA ARG A 200 -9.67 -8.86 2.88
C ARG A 200 -8.64 -8.67 1.78
N ASN A 201 -7.57 -7.93 2.02
CA ASN A 201 -6.56 -7.65 0.98
C ASN A 201 -5.36 -8.61 1.04
N LEU A 202 -5.25 -9.39 2.12
CA LEU A 202 -4.26 -10.46 2.30
C LEU A 202 -4.77 -11.82 1.81
N ASN A 203 -6.09 -12.05 1.83
CA ASN A 203 -6.68 -13.32 1.46
C ASN A 203 -6.58 -13.59 -0.05
N ASP A 204 -5.70 -14.49 -0.47
CA ASP A 204 -5.63 -14.98 -1.85
C ASP A 204 -6.24 -16.39 -2.02
N GLY A 205 -6.96 -16.88 -0.99
CA GLY A 205 -7.47 -18.25 -0.90
C GLY A 205 -6.55 -19.21 -0.13
N SER A 206 -5.31 -18.83 0.17
CA SER A 206 -4.34 -19.69 0.87
C SER A 206 -3.52 -18.98 1.96
N ARG A 207 -3.18 -17.70 1.76
CA ARG A 207 -2.24 -16.95 2.61
C ARG A 207 -2.63 -16.90 4.08
N LEU A 208 -3.91 -16.65 4.38
CA LEU A 208 -4.35 -16.55 5.78
C LEU A 208 -4.21 -17.90 6.51
N ALA A 209 -4.58 -19.00 5.85
CA ALA A 209 -4.40 -20.34 6.41
C ALA A 209 -2.91 -20.66 6.62
N GLN A 210 -2.06 -20.33 5.63
CA GLN A 210 -0.62 -20.48 5.75
C GLN A 210 -0.03 -19.69 6.94
N TRP A 211 -0.53 -18.47 7.20
CA TRP A 211 -0.11 -17.69 8.36
C TRP A 211 -0.53 -18.33 9.69
N VAL A 212 -1.68 -19.02 9.73
CA VAL A 212 -2.11 -19.80 10.90
C VAL A 212 -1.20 -21.01 11.10
N ASP A 213 -0.88 -21.75 10.04
CA ASP A 213 0.01 -22.91 10.10
C ASP A 213 1.41 -22.56 10.61
N TRP A 214 1.88 -21.34 10.31
CA TRP A 214 3.15 -20.80 10.82
C TRP A 214 3.08 -20.24 12.25
N GLY A 215 1.90 -20.23 12.88
CA GLY A 215 1.67 -19.58 14.16
C GLY A 215 1.79 -18.04 14.13
N PHE A 216 1.77 -17.45 12.93
CA PHE A 216 1.89 -16.01 12.73
C PHE A 216 0.54 -15.29 12.90
N LEU A 217 -0.55 -15.95 12.53
CA LEU A 217 -1.94 -15.50 12.71
C LEU A 217 -2.69 -16.49 13.61
N ASP A 218 -3.59 -16.02 14.48
CA ASP A 218 -4.29 -16.86 15.46
C ASP A 218 -5.37 -17.75 14.83
N ARG A 219 -6.09 -17.23 13.83
CA ARG A 219 -7.14 -17.92 13.10
C ARG A 219 -7.36 -17.32 11.70
N ALA A 220 -7.94 -18.12 10.82
CA ALA A 220 -8.39 -17.68 9.50
C ALA A 220 -9.76 -18.33 9.20
N PRO A 221 -10.88 -17.60 9.30
CA PRO A 221 -12.18 -18.12 8.89
C PRO A 221 -12.17 -18.57 7.43
N VAL A 222 -12.86 -19.68 7.13
CA VAL A 222 -12.96 -20.22 5.76
C VAL A 222 -13.64 -19.23 4.82
N ASP A 223 -14.57 -18.44 5.36
CA ASP A 223 -15.33 -17.38 4.70
C ASP A 223 -14.70 -15.99 4.88
N ALA A 224 -13.42 -15.91 5.26
CA ALA A 224 -12.73 -14.63 5.40
C ALA A 224 -12.89 -13.80 4.11
N PRO A 225 -13.16 -12.48 4.22
CA PRO A 225 -13.41 -11.65 3.06
C PRO A 225 -12.18 -11.62 2.14
N ARG A 226 -12.43 -11.30 0.87
CA ARG A 226 -11.38 -11.18 -0.15
C ARG A 226 -11.68 -10.02 -1.10
N LEU A 227 -10.70 -9.14 -1.27
CA LEU A 227 -10.70 -8.16 -2.34
C LEU A 227 -10.24 -8.83 -3.63
N PRO A 228 -10.87 -8.52 -4.78
CA PRO A 228 -10.33 -8.94 -6.06
C PRO A 228 -8.97 -8.30 -6.34
N VAL A 229 -8.18 -8.95 -7.17
CA VAL A 229 -7.02 -8.38 -7.84
C VAL A 229 -7.53 -7.38 -8.87
N TRP A 230 -7.38 -6.09 -8.59
CA TRP A 230 -7.99 -5.02 -9.40
C TRP A 230 -7.60 -5.07 -10.90
N ASP A 231 -6.38 -5.51 -11.22
CA ASP A 231 -5.80 -5.58 -12.57
C ASP A 231 -5.90 -6.95 -13.24
N ASP A 232 -6.62 -7.90 -12.64
CA ASP A 232 -6.91 -9.21 -13.23
C ASP A 232 -8.39 -9.28 -13.62
N GLU A 233 -8.68 -9.27 -14.92
CA GLU A 233 -10.08 -9.31 -15.41
C GLU A 233 -10.80 -10.63 -15.11
N SER A 234 -10.07 -11.70 -14.75
CA SER A 234 -10.66 -12.98 -14.36
C SER A 234 -11.10 -13.01 -12.88
N ASP A 235 -10.65 -12.04 -12.08
CA ASP A 235 -10.88 -12.00 -10.64
C ASP A 235 -11.98 -11.00 -10.26
N GLY A 236 -13.22 -11.39 -10.52
CA GLY A 236 -14.41 -10.60 -10.20
C GLY A 236 -14.83 -9.60 -11.27
N SER A 237 -16.01 -9.01 -11.07
CA SER A 237 -16.60 -8.05 -11.99
C SER A 237 -15.82 -6.73 -12.06
N LEU A 238 -16.07 -5.95 -13.12
CA LEU A 238 -15.51 -4.61 -13.28
C LEU A 238 -15.79 -3.72 -12.05
N ALA A 239 -17.01 -3.78 -11.52
CA ALA A 239 -17.41 -2.98 -10.36
C ALA A 239 -16.66 -3.40 -9.08
N GLU A 240 -16.49 -4.71 -8.85
CA GLU A 240 -15.73 -5.22 -7.70
C GLU A 240 -14.26 -4.79 -7.79
N ARG A 241 -13.62 -4.95 -8.96
CA ARG A 241 -12.22 -4.52 -9.16
C ARG A 241 -12.03 -3.02 -9.02
N ALA A 242 -12.93 -2.21 -9.57
CA ALA A 242 -12.90 -0.76 -9.43
C ALA A 242 -13.05 -0.32 -7.96
N ARG A 243 -13.98 -0.93 -7.22
CA ARG A 243 -14.17 -0.67 -5.79
C ARG A 243 -12.98 -1.11 -4.94
N ALA A 244 -12.34 -2.24 -5.27
CA ALA A 244 -11.13 -2.69 -4.57
C ALA A 244 -9.97 -1.71 -4.77
N TYR A 245 -9.80 -1.20 -6.00
CA TYR A 245 -8.83 -0.15 -6.28
C TYR A 245 -9.09 1.12 -5.46
N LEU A 246 -10.34 1.60 -5.43
CA LEU A 246 -10.74 2.79 -4.67
C LEU A 246 -10.61 2.59 -3.14
N ASP A 247 -10.90 1.39 -2.63
CA ASP A 247 -10.72 1.05 -1.21
C ASP A 247 -9.26 1.23 -0.80
N VAL A 248 -8.35 0.56 -1.51
CA VAL A 248 -6.93 0.56 -1.17
C VAL A 248 -6.28 1.92 -1.40
N ASN A 249 -6.63 2.61 -2.48
CA ASN A 249 -5.95 3.83 -2.90
C ASN A 249 -6.59 5.12 -2.38
N CYS A 250 -7.84 5.09 -1.92
CA CYS A 250 -8.57 6.30 -1.56
C CYS A 250 -9.31 6.21 -0.22
N ALA A 251 -9.80 5.04 0.19
CA ALA A 251 -10.69 4.96 1.36
C ALA A 251 -10.03 5.25 2.70
N HIS A 252 -8.70 5.18 2.80
CA HIS A 252 -8.00 5.61 4.01
C HIS A 252 -8.21 7.10 4.32
N CYS A 253 -8.43 7.93 3.29
CA CYS A 253 -8.86 9.33 3.43
C CYS A 253 -10.39 9.47 3.35
N HIS A 254 -11.00 8.80 2.37
CA HIS A 254 -12.43 8.84 2.06
C HIS A 254 -13.19 7.78 2.86
N ASN A 255 -13.24 7.95 4.18
CA ASN A 255 -14.08 7.21 5.12
C ASN A 255 -14.63 8.16 6.19
N ARG A 256 -15.54 7.67 7.04
CA ARG A 256 -16.25 8.49 8.03
C ARG A 256 -15.34 9.11 9.09
N ASP A 257 -14.24 8.45 9.42
CA ASP A 257 -13.25 8.92 10.40
C ASP A 257 -11.95 9.40 9.71
N GLY A 258 -11.95 9.49 8.38
CA GLY A 258 -10.79 9.88 7.59
C GLY A 258 -10.70 11.40 7.39
N PRO A 259 -9.53 11.92 6.99
CA PRO A 259 -9.33 13.36 6.75
C PRO A 259 -10.25 13.96 5.68
N ALA A 260 -10.78 13.15 4.76
CA ALA A 260 -11.72 13.61 3.74
C ALA A 260 -13.19 13.36 4.11
N SER A 261 -13.50 13.07 5.38
CA SER A 261 -14.86 12.71 5.82
C SER A 261 -15.89 13.80 5.53
N ASN A 262 -15.50 15.07 5.65
CA ASN A 262 -16.34 16.23 5.34
C ASN A 262 -16.77 16.33 3.87
N SER A 263 -16.10 15.62 2.95
CA SER A 263 -16.52 15.52 1.56
C SER A 263 -17.83 14.73 1.39
N GLY A 264 -18.14 13.86 2.36
CA GLY A 264 -19.24 12.90 2.28
C GLY A 264 -19.04 11.79 1.25
N LEU A 265 -17.86 11.71 0.61
CA LEU A 265 -17.49 10.66 -0.31
C LEU A 265 -16.76 9.56 0.46
N PHE A 266 -17.36 8.36 0.49
CA PHE A 266 -16.83 7.20 1.20
C PHE A 266 -16.56 6.07 0.21
N LEU A 267 -15.29 5.65 0.15
CA LEU A 267 -14.78 4.74 -0.88
C LEU A 267 -14.38 3.37 -0.33
N GLN A 268 -14.77 3.07 0.91
CA GLN A 268 -14.53 1.77 1.52
C GLN A 268 -15.24 0.67 0.71
N TYR A 269 -14.59 -0.49 0.58
CA TYR A 269 -15.10 -1.60 -0.23
C TYR A 269 -16.50 -2.02 0.18
N GLN A 270 -16.81 -2.00 1.48
CA GLN A 270 -18.11 -2.40 2.03
C GLN A 270 -19.20 -1.31 1.97
N GLU A 271 -18.91 -0.06 1.60
CA GLU A 271 -19.92 1.01 1.61
C GLU A 271 -21.06 0.68 0.65
N ALA A 272 -22.25 0.46 1.19
CA ALA A 272 -23.41 0.01 0.43
C ALA A 272 -24.15 1.19 -0.21
N ASP A 273 -24.19 2.34 0.46
CA ASP A 273 -24.90 3.53 0.02
C ASP A 273 -24.27 4.06 -1.27
N THR A 274 -25.07 4.11 -2.34
CA THR A 274 -24.64 4.56 -3.67
C THR A 274 -24.29 6.05 -3.69
N VAL A 275 -25.06 6.87 -2.98
CA VAL A 275 -24.83 8.32 -2.89
C VAL A 275 -23.57 8.57 -2.08
N ALA A 276 -23.39 7.87 -0.96
CA ALA A 276 -22.16 7.95 -0.18
C ALA A 276 -20.91 7.56 -0.99
N ARG A 277 -21.05 6.60 -1.94
CA ARG A 277 -19.99 6.23 -2.90
C ARG A 277 -19.75 7.26 -4.01
N GLY A 278 -20.52 8.34 -4.06
CA GLY A 278 -20.36 9.43 -5.02
C GLY A 278 -21.32 9.38 -6.21
N ILE A 279 -22.17 8.35 -6.34
CA ILE A 279 -23.07 8.19 -7.48
C ILE A 279 -24.16 9.26 -7.43
N LEU A 280 -24.16 10.16 -8.42
CA LEU A 280 -25.03 11.34 -8.51
C LEU A 280 -24.94 12.26 -7.27
N LYS A 281 -23.87 12.13 -6.49
CA LYS A 281 -23.63 12.95 -5.32
C LYS A 281 -23.01 14.28 -5.75
N ARG A 282 -23.59 15.40 -5.33
CA ARG A 282 -22.99 16.72 -5.56
C ARG A 282 -21.73 16.91 -4.69
N PRO A 283 -20.71 17.63 -5.18
CA PRO A 283 -19.54 17.94 -4.38
C PRO A 283 -19.93 18.88 -3.22
N VAL A 284 -19.44 18.56 -2.02
CA VAL A 284 -19.64 19.42 -0.83
C VAL A 284 -18.38 20.22 -0.53
N ALA A 285 -17.22 19.56 -0.54
CA ALA A 285 -15.93 20.12 -0.12
C ALA A 285 -14.83 19.99 -1.20
N ALA A 286 -15.20 20.04 -2.48
CA ALA A 286 -14.23 19.85 -3.57
C ALA A 286 -13.55 21.15 -4.04
N GLY A 287 -14.17 22.33 -3.85
CA GLY A 287 -13.62 23.61 -4.32
C GLY A 287 -13.23 23.58 -5.80
N ARG A 288 -12.04 24.11 -6.13
CA ARG A 288 -11.43 24.00 -7.48
C ARG A 288 -11.27 22.55 -7.95
N GLY A 289 -11.14 21.61 -7.01
CA GLY A 289 -11.07 20.18 -7.26
C GLY A 289 -12.29 19.60 -7.98
N SER A 290 -13.43 20.30 -7.96
CA SER A 290 -14.63 19.88 -8.70
C SER A 290 -14.50 20.02 -10.22
N GLY A 291 -13.59 20.86 -10.73
CA GLY A 291 -13.51 21.13 -12.17
C GLY A 291 -14.80 21.71 -12.76
N ASN A 292 -15.66 22.35 -11.94
CA ASN A 292 -17.02 22.77 -12.30
C ASN A 292 -17.96 21.63 -12.74
N LEU A 293 -17.63 20.38 -12.40
CA LEU A 293 -18.48 19.23 -12.64
C LEU A 293 -19.54 19.09 -11.54
N ALA A 294 -20.68 18.52 -11.90
CA ALA A 294 -21.87 18.49 -11.03
C ALA A 294 -21.86 17.33 -10.01
N PHE A 295 -21.19 16.22 -10.33
CA PHE A 295 -21.28 14.99 -9.56
C PHE A 295 -19.92 14.35 -9.30
N ASP A 296 -19.75 13.78 -8.11
CA ASP A 296 -18.56 13.00 -7.74
C ASP A 296 -18.35 11.85 -8.75
N ILE A 297 -19.42 11.11 -9.03
CA ILE A 297 -19.54 10.13 -10.12
C ILE A 297 -20.86 10.39 -10.87
N ALA A 298 -20.77 10.62 -12.18
CA ALA A 298 -21.89 10.70 -13.11
C ALA A 298 -22.03 9.37 -13.87
N PRO A 299 -23.03 8.52 -13.55
CA PRO A 299 -23.23 7.24 -14.23
C PRO A 299 -23.30 7.36 -15.74
N GLY A 300 -22.59 6.49 -16.46
CA GLY A 300 -22.53 6.48 -17.92
C GLY A 300 -21.75 7.64 -18.54
N ASP A 301 -21.27 8.60 -17.76
CA ASP A 301 -20.54 9.78 -18.26
C ASP A 301 -19.25 10.02 -17.46
N PRO A 302 -18.16 9.33 -17.84
CA PRO A 302 -16.88 9.45 -17.15
C PRO A 302 -16.29 10.86 -17.19
N ASP A 303 -16.48 11.60 -18.29
CA ASP A 303 -15.89 12.93 -18.46
C ASP A 303 -16.62 13.99 -17.64
N ARG A 304 -17.85 13.69 -17.17
CA ARG A 304 -18.60 14.51 -16.21
C ARG A 304 -18.42 14.11 -14.74
N SER A 305 -17.50 13.20 -14.44
CA SER A 305 -17.26 12.69 -13.08
C SER A 305 -16.04 13.33 -12.41
N ILE A 306 -16.24 13.99 -11.26
CA ILE A 306 -15.16 14.64 -10.50
C ILE A 306 -14.08 13.64 -10.10
N LEU A 307 -14.45 12.43 -9.68
CA LEU A 307 -13.50 11.39 -9.27
C LEU A 307 -12.45 11.14 -10.36
N LEU A 308 -12.90 10.92 -11.60
CA LEU A 308 -12.02 10.63 -12.72
C LEU A 308 -11.20 11.85 -13.15
N PHE A 309 -11.83 13.02 -13.17
CA PHE A 309 -11.14 14.30 -13.44
C PHE A 309 -9.95 14.51 -12.51
N ARG A 310 -10.14 14.31 -11.20
CA ARG A 310 -9.08 14.48 -10.19
C ARG A 310 -7.99 13.42 -10.28
N MET A 311 -8.31 12.21 -10.76
CA MET A 311 -7.31 11.17 -11.02
C MET A 311 -6.43 11.47 -12.24
N GLN A 312 -6.93 12.27 -13.20
CA GLN A 312 -6.28 12.54 -14.49
C GLN A 312 -5.40 13.78 -14.53
N THR A 313 -5.36 14.57 -13.44
CA THR A 313 -4.53 15.78 -13.35
C THR A 313 -3.36 15.58 -12.39
N ASP A 314 -2.31 16.36 -12.62
CA ASP A 314 -1.12 16.51 -11.79
C ASP A 314 -1.04 17.88 -11.10
N ASP A 315 -2.05 18.75 -11.26
CA ASP A 315 -2.15 20.03 -10.53
C ASP A 315 -2.25 19.73 -9.03
N PRO A 316 -1.27 20.14 -8.19
CA PRO A 316 -1.24 19.81 -6.77
C PRO A 316 -2.48 20.27 -5.98
N GLY A 317 -3.21 21.27 -6.47
CA GLY A 317 -4.45 21.75 -5.84
C GLY A 317 -5.72 20.98 -6.23
N ILE A 318 -5.62 20.03 -7.18
CA ILE A 318 -6.76 19.30 -7.76
C ILE A 318 -6.52 17.79 -7.69
N ALA A 319 -5.29 17.35 -7.99
CA ALA A 319 -4.87 15.97 -8.11
C ALA A 319 -5.28 15.10 -6.91
N MET A 320 -5.85 13.93 -7.21
CA MET A 320 -6.10 12.87 -6.24
C MET A 320 -5.43 11.55 -6.68
N PRO A 321 -4.80 10.78 -5.76
CA PRO A 321 -4.46 11.16 -4.38
C PRO A 321 -3.52 12.38 -4.29
N GLU A 322 -3.64 13.16 -3.21
CA GLU A 322 -2.86 14.39 -2.97
C GLU A 322 -1.37 14.11 -2.69
N LEU A 323 -1.09 12.92 -2.16
CA LEU A 323 0.23 12.49 -1.73
C LEU A 323 0.59 11.15 -2.36
N GLY A 324 1.88 10.91 -2.54
CA GLY A 324 2.40 9.61 -2.98
C GLY A 324 2.29 9.33 -4.47
N ARG A 325 2.00 10.37 -5.28
CA ARG A 325 2.14 10.28 -6.74
C ARG A 325 2.75 11.54 -7.38
N ALA A 326 3.56 11.32 -8.40
CA ALA A 326 4.01 12.25 -9.42
C ALA A 326 3.50 11.85 -10.82
N LEU A 327 3.11 10.59 -11.01
CA LEU A 327 2.61 10.05 -12.26
C LEU A 327 1.11 9.75 -12.19
N LEU A 328 0.47 9.70 -13.35
CA LEU A 328 -0.89 9.19 -13.51
C LEU A 328 -0.85 7.66 -13.55
N HIS A 329 -1.71 7.00 -12.76
CA HIS A 329 -1.86 5.55 -12.84
C HIS A 329 -2.81 5.19 -14.00
N ARG A 330 -2.24 5.01 -15.20
CA ARG A 330 -3.01 4.93 -16.46
C ARG A 330 -4.01 3.79 -16.47
N GLU A 331 -3.61 2.63 -15.98
CA GLU A 331 -4.41 1.41 -15.94
C GLU A 331 -5.60 1.58 -14.99
N ALA A 332 -5.38 2.17 -13.82
CA ALA A 332 -6.47 2.47 -12.89
C ALA A 332 -7.42 3.54 -13.43
N ILE A 333 -6.90 4.57 -14.11
CA ILE A 333 -7.74 5.57 -14.79
C ILE A 333 -8.63 4.89 -15.84
N ALA A 334 -8.08 3.96 -16.62
CA ALA A 334 -8.84 3.18 -17.59
C ALA A 334 -9.90 2.31 -16.92
N LEU A 335 -9.56 1.63 -15.81
CA LEU A 335 -10.49 0.84 -15.02
C LEU A 335 -11.66 1.67 -14.50
N ILE A 336 -11.37 2.82 -13.86
CA ILE A 336 -12.42 3.70 -13.31
C ILE A 336 -13.24 4.35 -14.42
N ARG A 337 -12.63 4.73 -15.55
CA ARG A 337 -13.36 5.23 -16.73
C ARG A 337 -14.38 4.21 -17.22
N ARG A 338 -13.96 2.95 -17.41
CA ARG A 338 -14.87 1.86 -17.82
C ARG A 338 -15.95 1.62 -16.78
N TYR A 339 -15.57 1.56 -15.50
CA TYR A 339 -16.51 1.36 -14.40
C TYR A 339 -17.64 2.39 -14.42
N ILE A 340 -17.31 3.67 -14.62
CA ILE A 340 -18.30 4.75 -14.71
C ILE A 340 -19.13 4.65 -15.99
N ALA A 341 -18.49 4.38 -17.15
CA ALA A 341 -19.17 4.28 -18.44
C ALA A 341 -20.21 3.15 -18.48
N GLU A 342 -19.94 2.04 -17.80
CA GLU A 342 -20.83 0.86 -17.75
C GLU A 342 -21.90 0.99 -16.65
N MET A 343 -21.94 2.09 -15.88
CA MET A 343 -23.02 2.31 -14.91
C MET A 343 -24.34 2.64 -15.62
N PRO A 344 -25.48 2.13 -15.11
CA PRO A 344 -26.80 2.53 -15.59
C PRO A 344 -27.00 4.04 -15.43
N GLN A 345 -27.33 4.72 -16.52
CA GLN A 345 -27.77 6.10 -16.47
C GLN A 345 -29.14 6.19 -15.77
N PRO A 346 -29.43 7.28 -15.02
CA PRO A 346 -30.77 7.54 -14.53
C PRO A 346 -31.73 7.55 -15.72
N ALA A 347 -32.92 6.96 -15.57
CA ALA A 347 -33.99 7.17 -16.52
C ALA A 347 -34.25 8.68 -16.62
N SER A 348 -34.20 9.22 -17.84
CA SER A 348 -34.44 10.63 -18.16
C SER A 348 -35.84 11.08 -17.79
#